data_AF-A0A7X2VI13-F1
#
_entry.id   AF-A0A7X2VI13-F1
#
_cell.length_a   1.000
_cell.length_b   1.000
_cell.length_c   1.000
_cell.angle_alpha   90.00
_cell.angle_beta   90.00
_cell.angle_gamma   90.00
#
_symmetry.space_group_name_H-M   'P 1'
#
loop_
_entity.id
_entity.type
_entity.pdbx_description
1 polymer ?
#
loop_
_entity_poly.entity_id
_entity_poly.type
_entity_poly.pdbx_seq_one_letter_code
_entity_poly.pdbx_strand_id
1 'polypeptide(L)'
;MKKKLKERSARFRFWRNVAMILLGVIIGFLTGYFGADHPIEFQKLFDRDMLYIGSIILYLVIFGIASTYLFSSRQSYQMMEEAEDEDEAYRYESQTRRIYDLATIFKGVMIVPYLLVIFFSCQKLVYEEKLTGILGKYTIPLIFLGLLLLTFGLEHQFRKTFKQIYGKAIPRNSSGAEVRELIMSMMDEAEKQICYEENFDIVFKLSNYVLPISLMAIFLVGITFQTDILLALVVVSLIYVYILVSQYKITKRYYKE
;
A
#
# COMPACT_ATOMS: atom_id res chain seq x y z
N MET A 1 3.76 37.75 29.81
CA MET A 1 2.62 36.83 29.59
C MET A 1 3.19 35.45 29.24
N LYS A 2 3.17 34.48 30.17
CA LYS A 2 3.78 33.14 29.98
C LYS A 2 2.89 32.30 29.07
N LYS A 3 3.38 31.86 27.90
CA LYS A 3 2.69 30.90 27.02
C LYS A 3 2.45 29.59 27.78
N LYS A 4 1.19 29.24 28.05
CA LYS A 4 0.81 27.92 28.58
C LYS A 4 1.15 26.87 27.53
N LEU A 5 2.04 25.93 27.86
CA LEU A 5 2.26 24.71 27.09
C LEU A 5 0.94 23.94 27.01
N LYS A 6 0.38 23.83 25.79
CA LYS A 6 -0.79 23.00 25.48
C LYS A 6 -0.42 21.55 25.81
N GLU A 7 -0.88 21.01 26.94
CA GLU A 7 -0.65 19.62 27.32
C GLU A 7 -1.20 18.70 26.22
N ARG A 8 -0.29 17.99 25.52
CA ARG A 8 -0.69 17.04 24.48
C ARG A 8 -1.44 15.87 25.12
N SER A 9 -2.61 15.55 24.56
CA SER A 9 -3.53 14.49 24.98
C SER A 9 -2.80 13.17 25.30
N ALA A 10 -3.24 12.46 26.35
CA ALA A 10 -2.71 11.14 26.74
C ALA A 10 -2.69 10.12 25.58
N ARG A 11 -3.66 10.22 24.65
CA ARG A 11 -3.72 9.39 23.43
C ARG A 11 -2.56 9.66 22.48
N PHE A 12 -2.13 10.91 22.34
CA PHE A 12 -0.97 11.27 21.51
C PHE A 12 0.33 10.73 22.09
N ARG A 13 0.49 10.79 23.43
CA ARG A 13 1.64 10.19 24.12
C ARG A 13 1.68 8.68 23.96
N PHE A 14 0.54 8.01 24.05
CA PHE A 14 0.42 6.57 23.81
C PHE A 14 0.87 6.18 22.40
N TRP A 15 0.28 6.79 21.36
CA TRP A 15 0.64 6.48 19.97
C TRP A 15 2.09 6.83 19.62
N ARG A 16 2.64 7.92 20.18
CA ARG A 16 4.05 8.26 20.03
C ARG A 16 4.96 7.19 20.63
N ASN A 17 4.63 6.68 21.82
CA ASN A 17 5.43 5.65 22.47
C ASN A 17 5.35 4.32 21.71
N VAL A 18 4.18 3.96 21.18
CA VAL A 18 4.01 2.79 20.30
C VAL A 18 4.84 2.95 19.02
N ALA A 19 4.83 4.14 18.40
CA ALA A 19 5.64 4.42 17.22
C ALA A 19 7.16 4.35 17.51
N MET A 20 7.61 4.85 18.67
CA MET A 20 9.00 4.77 19.12
C MET A 20 9.45 3.34 19.40
N ILE A 21 8.58 2.50 19.98
CA ILE A 21 8.87 1.08 20.20
C ILE A 21 8.98 0.35 18.87
N LEU A 22 8.08 0.60 17.92
CA LEU A 22 8.15 0.02 16.57
C LEU A 22 9.41 0.46 15.82
N LEU A 23 9.78 1.74 15.91
CA LEU A 23 11.05 2.25 15.37
C LEU A 23 12.25 1.57 16.03
N GLY A 24 12.22 1.38 17.35
CA GLY A 24 13.26 0.67 18.08
C GLY A 24 13.39 -0.80 17.69
N VAL A 25 12.28 -1.49 17.42
CA VAL A 25 12.27 -2.87 16.91
C VAL A 25 12.84 -2.92 15.49
N ILE A 26 12.48 -1.97 14.62
CA ILE A 26 13.00 -1.88 13.24
C ILE A 26 14.52 -1.60 13.26
N ILE A 27 14.96 -0.62 14.04
CA ILE A 27 16.38 -0.26 14.16
C ILE A 27 17.17 -1.39 14.82
N GLY A 28 16.64 -1.99 15.89
CA GLY A 28 17.28 -3.13 16.57
C GLY A 28 17.42 -4.35 15.66
N PHE A 29 16.41 -4.62 14.83
CA PHE A 29 16.46 -5.68 13.83
C PHE A 29 17.46 -5.37 12.71
N LEU A 30 17.49 -4.14 12.19
CA LEU A 30 18.44 -3.71 11.17
C LEU A 30 19.89 -3.77 11.69
N THR A 31 20.16 -3.23 12.87
CA THR A 31 21.51 -3.24 13.47
C THR A 31 21.96 -4.65 13.86
N GLY A 32 21.05 -5.51 14.33
CA GLY A 32 21.37 -6.91 14.66
C GLY A 32 21.63 -7.79 13.44
N TYR A 33 21.00 -7.48 12.30
CA TYR A 33 21.12 -8.27 11.06
C TYR A 33 22.23 -7.77 10.13
N PHE A 34 22.41 -6.45 10.01
CA PHE A 34 23.46 -5.83 9.18
C PHE A 34 24.77 -5.56 9.93
N GLY A 35 24.77 -5.62 11.27
CA GLY A 35 25.96 -5.38 12.10
C GLY A 35 26.97 -6.54 12.16
N ALA A 36 26.67 -7.66 11.49
CA ALA A 36 27.55 -8.83 11.42
C ALA A 36 28.16 -8.95 10.00
N ASP A 37 29.38 -8.43 9.84
CA ASP A 37 30.44 -8.73 8.85
C ASP A 37 30.08 -9.52 7.57
N HIS A 38 29.07 -9.11 6.81
CA HIS A 38 28.77 -9.70 5.50
C HIS A 38 28.66 -8.64 4.40
N PRO A 39 29.63 -8.59 3.45
CA PRO A 39 29.51 -7.72 2.27
C PRO A 39 28.29 -8.12 1.44
N ILE A 40 27.58 -7.12 0.93
CA ILE A 40 26.35 -7.32 0.14
C ILE A 40 26.73 -7.87 -1.24
N GLU A 41 26.76 -9.19 -1.36
CA GLU A 41 26.87 -9.86 -2.66
C GLU A 41 25.49 -9.82 -3.36
N PHE A 42 25.42 -9.25 -4.57
CA PHE A 42 24.16 -9.14 -5.34
C PHE A 42 23.43 -10.47 -5.55
N GLN A 43 24.16 -11.59 -5.59
CA GLN A 43 23.56 -12.93 -5.69
C GLN A 43 22.84 -13.36 -4.40
N LYS A 44 23.26 -12.91 -3.22
CA LYS A 44 22.61 -13.20 -1.94
C LYS A 44 21.35 -12.39 -1.70
N LEU A 45 21.16 -11.27 -2.41
CA LEU A 45 19.94 -10.45 -2.32
C LEU A 45 18.68 -11.19 -2.78
N PHE A 46 18.83 -12.19 -3.66
CA PHE A 46 17.73 -13.02 -4.14
C PHE A 46 17.58 -14.34 -3.37
N ASP A 47 18.27 -14.49 -2.24
CA ASP A 47 18.05 -15.61 -1.34
C ASP A 47 16.67 -15.51 -0.69
N ARG A 48 16.01 -16.64 -0.42
CA ARG A 48 14.63 -16.67 0.09
C ARG A 48 14.52 -15.97 1.44
N ASP A 49 15.54 -16.12 2.28
CA ASP A 49 15.58 -15.52 3.61
C ASP A 49 15.75 -14.00 3.53
N MET A 50 16.62 -13.54 2.63
CA MET A 50 16.81 -12.11 2.35
C MET A 50 15.56 -11.48 1.73
N LEU A 51 14.88 -12.16 0.82
CA LEU A 51 13.63 -11.70 0.23
C LEU A 51 12.48 -11.68 1.24
N TYR A 52 12.41 -12.67 2.15
CA TYR A 52 11.45 -12.68 3.24
C TYR A 52 11.65 -11.49 4.17
N ILE A 53 12.86 -11.31 4.69
CA ILE A 53 13.19 -10.19 5.59
C ILE A 53 13.03 -8.85 4.86
N GLY A 54 13.51 -8.75 3.62
CA GLY A 54 13.37 -7.59 2.77
C GLY A 54 11.91 -7.20 2.54
N SER A 55 11.02 -8.17 2.34
CA SER A 55 9.58 -7.91 2.20
C SER A 55 8.94 -7.37 3.49
N ILE A 56 9.36 -7.84 4.66
CA ILE A 56 8.92 -7.31 5.95
C ILE A 56 9.39 -5.86 6.12
N ILE A 57 10.68 -5.59 5.87
CA ILE A 57 11.24 -4.23 5.98
C ILE A 57 10.53 -3.29 5.00
N LEU A 58 10.36 -3.71 3.74
CA LEU A 58 9.68 -2.94 2.72
C LEU A 58 8.24 -2.61 3.13
N TYR A 59 7.51 -3.60 3.68
CA TYR A 59 6.17 -3.37 4.23
C TYR A 59 6.20 -2.31 5.34
N LEU A 60 7.12 -2.42 6.30
CA LEU A 60 7.20 -1.49 7.43
C LEU A 60 7.57 -0.07 7.00
N VAL A 61 8.46 0.09 6.02
CA VAL A 61 8.82 1.39 5.43
C VAL A 61 7.61 2.02 4.75
N ILE A 62 6.92 1.28 3.88
CA ILE A 62 5.73 1.77 3.17
C ILE A 62 4.62 2.11 4.17
N PHE A 63 4.40 1.26 5.18
CA PHE A 63 3.46 1.51 6.26
C PHE A 63 3.79 2.82 7.01
N GLY A 64 5.06 3.03 7.35
CA GLY A 64 5.53 4.25 8.02
C GLY A 64 5.28 5.51 7.18
N ILE A 65 5.56 5.44 5.88
CA ILE A 65 5.31 6.53 4.92
C ILE A 65 3.80 6.81 4.82
N ALA A 66 2.98 5.80 4.59
CA ALA A 66 1.51 5.93 4.51
C ALA A 66 0.91 6.51 5.79
N SER A 67 1.37 6.03 6.96
CA SER A 67 0.91 6.56 8.25
C SER A 67 1.36 8.01 8.46
N THR A 68 2.54 8.39 8.01
CA THR A 68 3.03 9.77 8.10
C THR A 68 2.20 10.69 7.24
N TYR A 69 1.91 10.32 5.98
CA TYR A 69 1.03 11.11 5.12
C TYR A 69 -0.38 11.25 5.68
N LEU A 70 -0.96 10.19 6.24
CA LEU A 70 -2.26 10.30 6.91
C LEU A 70 -2.24 11.27 8.10
N PHE A 71 -1.15 11.26 8.87
CA PHE A 71 -0.98 12.19 9.98
C PHE A 71 -0.83 13.64 9.49
N SER A 72 0.03 13.87 8.49
CA SER A 72 0.23 15.18 7.86
C SER A 72 -1.05 15.72 7.21
N SER A 73 -1.84 14.88 6.54
CA SER A 73 -3.13 15.25 5.96
C SER A 73 -4.10 15.75 7.03
N ARG A 74 -4.19 15.08 8.18
CA ARG A 74 -5.02 15.57 9.30
C ARG A 74 -4.50 16.85 9.92
N GLN A 75 -3.18 17.03 9.97
CA GLN A 75 -2.59 18.26 10.48
C GLN A 75 -2.91 19.44 9.54
N SER A 76 -2.81 19.26 8.22
CA SER A 76 -3.23 20.26 7.24
C SER A 76 -4.73 20.55 7.33
N TYR A 77 -5.56 19.54 7.56
CA TYR A 77 -7.00 19.73 7.78
C TYR A 77 -7.27 20.59 9.04
N GLN A 78 -6.51 20.41 10.12
CA GLN A 78 -6.64 21.27 11.31
C GLN A 78 -6.21 22.71 11.04
N MET A 79 -5.17 22.91 10.24
CA MET A 79 -4.74 24.25 9.83
C MET A 79 -5.79 24.95 8.96
N MET A 80 -6.49 24.19 8.10
CA MET A 80 -7.65 24.68 7.34
C MET A 80 -8.78 25.15 8.26
N GLU A 81 -9.12 24.38 9.31
CA GLU A 81 -10.16 24.77 10.27
C GLU A 81 -9.77 25.98 11.14
N GLU A 82 -8.48 26.18 11.40
CA GLU A 82 -7.96 27.30 12.20
C GLU A 82 -7.67 28.56 11.35
N ALA A 83 -7.66 28.46 10.02
CA ALA A 83 -7.39 29.58 9.13
C ALA A 83 -8.57 30.58 9.13
N GLU A 84 -8.28 31.85 9.39
CA GLU A 84 -9.27 32.93 9.32
C GLU A 84 -9.42 33.49 7.89
N ASP A 85 -8.39 33.33 7.06
CA ASP A 85 -8.37 33.77 5.66
C ASP A 85 -8.86 32.64 4.73
N GLU A 86 -9.83 32.94 3.86
CA GLU A 86 -10.41 32.01 2.90
C GLU A 86 -9.36 31.49 1.90
N ASP A 87 -8.44 32.34 1.46
CA ASP A 87 -7.38 31.93 0.53
C ASP A 87 -6.41 30.96 1.19
N GLU A 88 -6.11 31.18 2.47
CA GLU A 88 -5.25 30.28 3.26
C GLU A 88 -5.94 28.94 3.54
N ALA A 89 -7.23 28.97 3.89
CA ALA A 89 -8.05 27.78 4.07
C ALA A 89 -8.09 26.92 2.79
N TYR A 90 -8.33 27.53 1.64
CA TYR A 90 -8.36 26.84 0.35
C TYR A 90 -7.03 26.13 0.02
N ARG A 91 -5.90 26.78 0.32
CA ARG A 91 -4.57 26.16 0.13
C ARG A 91 -4.38 24.94 1.01
N TYR A 92 -4.80 25.00 2.27
CA TYR A 92 -4.72 23.85 3.18
C TYR A 92 -5.68 22.73 2.80
N GLU A 93 -6.86 23.05 2.25
CA GLU A 93 -7.79 22.04 1.73
C GLU A 93 -7.15 21.25 0.58
N SER A 94 -6.63 21.95 -0.43
CA SER A 94 -5.94 21.35 -1.58
C SER A 94 -4.76 20.48 -1.12
N GLN A 95 -3.95 21.00 -0.18
CA GLN A 95 -2.85 20.25 0.40
C GLN A 95 -3.33 18.99 1.14
N THR A 96 -4.42 19.09 1.89
CA THR A 96 -5.00 17.98 2.66
C THR A 96 -5.43 16.84 1.73
N ARG A 97 -6.17 17.17 0.66
CA ARG A 97 -6.62 16.19 -0.35
C ARG A 97 -5.44 15.55 -1.05
N ARG A 98 -4.46 16.33 -1.52
CA ARG A 98 -3.25 15.81 -2.19
C ARG A 98 -2.46 14.84 -1.31
N ILE A 99 -2.24 15.17 -0.05
CA ILE A 99 -1.51 14.28 0.88
C ILE A 99 -2.32 13.02 1.18
N TYR A 100 -3.65 13.13 1.27
CA TYR A 100 -4.53 11.98 1.46
C TYR A 100 -4.51 11.02 0.26
N ASP A 101 -4.51 11.55 -0.95
CA ASP A 101 -4.44 10.74 -2.17
C ASP A 101 -3.10 10.03 -2.30
N LEU A 102 -2.00 10.71 -1.97
CA LEU A 102 -0.67 10.08 -1.84
C LEU A 102 -0.69 8.94 -0.83
N ALA A 103 -1.27 9.14 0.35
CA ALA A 103 -1.40 8.07 1.33
C ALA A 103 -2.18 6.87 0.75
N THR A 104 -3.27 7.13 0.02
CA THR A 104 -4.10 6.09 -0.61
C THR A 104 -3.31 5.26 -1.63
N ILE A 105 -2.43 5.90 -2.42
CA ILE A 105 -1.51 5.22 -3.33
C ILE A 105 -0.56 4.30 -2.54
N PHE A 106 0.11 4.83 -1.50
CA PHE A 106 1.04 4.03 -0.69
C PHE A 106 0.35 2.85 0.03
N LYS A 107 -0.91 3.03 0.46
CA LYS A 107 -1.74 1.93 0.97
C LYS A 107 -1.95 0.84 -0.09
N GLY A 108 -2.21 1.21 -1.34
CA GLY A 108 -2.30 0.27 -2.45
C GLY A 108 -0.99 -0.48 -2.69
N VAL A 109 0.13 0.25 -2.73
CA VAL A 109 1.48 -0.34 -2.91
C VAL A 109 1.82 -1.32 -1.78
N MET A 110 1.38 -1.06 -0.55
CA MET A 110 1.61 -1.91 0.62
C MET A 110 1.09 -3.35 0.47
N ILE A 111 0.11 -3.57 -0.41
CA ILE A 111 -0.43 -4.92 -0.68
C ILE A 111 0.65 -5.82 -1.28
N VAL A 112 1.56 -5.28 -2.10
CA VAL A 112 2.62 -6.06 -2.76
C VAL A 112 3.56 -6.73 -1.76
N PRO A 113 4.27 -6.00 -0.87
CA PRO A 113 5.13 -6.63 0.12
C PRO A 113 4.33 -7.48 1.11
N TYR A 114 3.08 -7.13 1.43
CA TYR A 114 2.22 -7.97 2.28
C TYR A 114 2.01 -9.37 1.69
N LEU A 115 1.70 -9.47 0.39
CA LEU A 115 1.57 -10.75 -0.32
C LEU A 115 2.90 -11.50 -0.39
N LEU A 116 4.02 -10.80 -0.59
CA LEU A 116 5.36 -11.42 -0.58
C LEU A 116 5.68 -12.06 0.77
N VAL A 117 5.40 -11.37 1.88
CA VAL A 117 5.61 -11.93 3.22
C VAL A 117 4.81 -13.21 3.41
N ILE A 118 3.53 -13.22 2.99
CA ILE A 118 2.67 -14.42 3.07
C ILE A 118 3.25 -15.55 2.24
N PHE A 119 3.63 -15.26 0.99
CA PHE A 119 4.20 -16.26 0.08
C PHE A 119 5.45 -16.93 0.66
N PHE A 120 6.43 -16.13 1.09
CA PHE A 120 7.67 -16.65 1.68
C PHE A 120 7.44 -17.33 3.04
N SER A 121 6.47 -16.86 3.82
CA SER A 121 6.05 -17.51 5.06
C SER A 121 5.50 -18.92 4.80
N CYS A 122 4.64 -19.08 3.79
CA CYS A 122 4.15 -20.39 3.37
C CYS A 122 5.29 -21.29 2.88
N GLN A 123 6.23 -20.76 2.09
CA GLN A 123 7.40 -21.53 1.65
C GLN A 123 8.24 -22.02 2.83
N LYS A 124 8.53 -21.17 3.81
CA LYS A 124 9.28 -21.56 5.02
C LYS A 124 8.54 -22.63 5.83
N LEU A 125 7.22 -22.50 6.00
CA LEU A 125 6.43 -23.51 6.72
C LEU A 125 6.39 -24.89 6.03
N VAL A 126 6.47 -24.92 4.70
CA VAL A 126 6.37 -26.17 3.92
C VAL A 126 7.73 -26.85 3.69
N TYR A 127 8.78 -26.07 3.41
CA TYR A 127 10.07 -26.59 2.95
C TYR A 127 11.18 -26.56 4.02
N GLU A 128 11.02 -25.80 5.10
CA GLU A 128 12.05 -25.62 6.12
C GLU A 128 11.82 -26.59 7.28
N GLU A 129 12.47 -27.76 7.22
CA GLU A 129 12.33 -28.87 8.18
C GLU A 129 12.83 -28.52 9.60
N LYS A 130 13.59 -27.41 9.74
CA LYS A 130 14.22 -26.93 10.98
C LYS A 130 13.62 -25.62 11.50
N LEU A 131 12.32 -25.57 11.78
CA LEU A 131 11.82 -24.64 12.80
C LEU A 131 12.17 -25.19 14.20
N THR A 132 13.47 -25.31 14.50
CA THR A 132 13.98 -25.85 15.76
C THR A 132 13.79 -24.83 16.88
N GLY A 133 12.83 -25.10 17.77
CA GLY A 133 12.56 -24.34 18.99
C GLY A 133 11.09 -23.92 19.13
N ILE A 134 10.59 -23.86 20.37
CA ILE A 134 9.22 -23.43 20.69
C ILE A 134 8.93 -22.05 20.09
N LEU A 135 9.91 -21.13 20.13
CA LEU A 135 9.80 -19.80 19.55
C LEU A 135 9.74 -19.83 18.01
N GLY A 136 10.59 -20.63 17.35
CA GLY A 136 10.66 -20.72 15.90
C GLY A 136 9.30 -21.04 15.26
N LYS A 137 8.59 -22.06 15.78
CA LYS A 137 7.28 -22.51 15.29
C LYS A 137 6.19 -21.43 15.35
N TYR A 138 6.24 -20.54 16.34
CA TYR A 138 5.24 -19.46 16.50
C TYR A 138 5.68 -18.13 15.85
N THR A 139 6.95 -17.98 15.46
CA THR A 139 7.46 -16.74 14.85
C THR A 139 6.70 -16.34 13.59
N ILE A 140 6.46 -17.28 12.65
CA ILE A 140 5.76 -16.97 11.39
C ILE A 140 4.29 -16.55 11.65
N PRO A 141 3.48 -17.30 12.42
CA PRO A 141 2.13 -16.86 12.80
C PRO A 141 2.11 -15.51 13.53
N LEU A 142 3.09 -15.24 14.40
CA LEU A 142 3.20 -13.97 15.14
C LEU A 142 3.52 -12.79 14.21
N ILE A 143 4.43 -12.97 13.26
CA ILE A 143 4.73 -11.95 12.23
C ILE A 143 3.48 -11.68 11.40
N PHE A 144 2.78 -12.73 10.95
CA PHE A 144 1.54 -12.58 10.20
C PHE A 144 0.47 -11.82 11.00
N LEU A 145 0.27 -12.17 12.28
CA LEU A 145 -0.65 -11.48 13.17
C LEU A 145 -0.26 -10.00 13.37
N GLY A 146 1.04 -9.73 13.59
CA GLY A 146 1.55 -8.38 13.74
C GLY A 146 1.30 -7.52 12.49
N LEU A 147 1.58 -8.05 11.31
CA LEU A 147 1.30 -7.37 10.04
C LEU A 147 -0.19 -7.14 9.82
N LEU A 148 -1.03 -8.12 10.13
CA LEU A 148 -2.49 -7.99 10.05
C LEU A 148 -3.00 -6.87 10.96
N LEU A 149 -2.51 -6.79 12.21
CA LEU A 149 -2.84 -5.71 13.13
C LEU A 149 -2.37 -4.34 12.61
N LEU A 150 -1.20 -4.27 11.99
CA LEU A 150 -0.72 -3.05 11.34
C LEU A 150 -1.62 -2.64 10.18
N THR A 151 -1.97 -3.56 9.27
CA THR A 151 -2.89 -3.28 8.16
C THR A 151 -4.23 -2.75 8.67
N PHE A 152 -4.79 -3.39 9.70
CA PHE A 152 -6.05 -2.95 10.30
C PHE A 152 -5.91 -1.58 10.98
N GLY A 153 -4.79 -1.34 11.65
CA GLY A 153 -4.44 -0.04 12.23
C GLY A 153 -4.38 1.06 11.16
N LEU A 154 -3.71 0.80 10.04
CA LEU A 154 -3.65 1.72 8.91
C LEU A 154 -5.05 1.99 8.33
N GLU A 155 -5.83 0.94 8.10
CA GLU A 155 -7.20 1.02 7.57
C GLU A 155 -8.10 1.86 8.48
N HIS A 156 -7.98 1.67 9.79
CA HIS A 156 -8.67 2.49 10.78
C HIS A 156 -8.27 3.97 10.67
N GLN A 157 -6.97 4.25 10.52
CA GLN A 157 -6.47 5.61 10.31
C GLN A 157 -7.01 6.20 9.00
N PHE A 158 -7.01 5.44 7.90
CA PHE A 158 -7.56 5.87 6.61
C PHE A 158 -9.01 6.29 6.72
N ARG A 159 -9.86 5.43 7.29
CA ARG A 159 -11.30 5.72 7.45
C ARG A 159 -11.56 6.93 8.32
N LYS A 160 -10.76 7.09 9.38
CA LYS A 160 -10.84 8.26 10.25
C LYS A 160 -10.49 9.54 9.48
N THR A 161 -9.38 9.55 8.74
CA THR A 161 -8.97 10.72 7.94
C THR A 161 -10.00 11.02 6.85
N PHE A 162 -10.50 10.01 6.15
CA PHE A 162 -11.54 10.16 5.14
C PHE A 162 -12.79 10.84 5.70
N LYS A 163 -13.28 10.37 6.86
CA LYS A 163 -14.45 10.96 7.51
C LYS A 163 -14.24 12.43 7.87
N GLN A 164 -13.00 12.81 8.23
CA GLN A 164 -12.69 14.21 8.53
C GLN A 164 -12.70 15.07 7.27
N ILE A 165 -12.03 14.62 6.20
CA ILE A 165 -11.92 15.39 4.95
C ILE A 165 -13.27 15.55 4.26
N TYR A 166 -14.05 14.47 4.17
CA TYR A 166 -15.25 14.42 3.33
C TYR A 166 -16.57 14.50 4.11
N GLY A 167 -16.52 14.56 5.44
CA GLY A 167 -17.71 14.55 6.32
C GLY A 167 -18.53 13.25 6.33
N LYS A 168 -18.34 12.35 5.35
CA LYS A 168 -19.03 11.06 5.21
C LYS A 168 -18.13 9.91 5.63
N ALA A 169 -18.72 8.88 6.26
CA ALA A 169 -17.98 7.67 6.62
C ALA A 169 -18.05 6.63 5.49
N ILE A 170 -16.93 5.97 5.18
CA ILE A 170 -16.94 4.81 4.28
C ILE A 170 -17.72 3.68 4.98
N PRO A 171 -18.81 3.15 4.37
CA PRO A 171 -19.60 2.09 4.98
C PRO A 171 -18.72 0.86 5.20
N ARG A 172 -18.89 0.21 6.36
CA ARG A 172 -18.00 -0.90 6.79
C ARG A 172 -18.14 -2.16 5.93
N ASN A 173 -19.30 -2.37 5.32
CA ASN A 173 -19.63 -3.53 4.49
C ASN A 173 -20.22 -3.09 3.13
N SER A 174 -19.71 -2.00 2.57
CA SER A 174 -20.17 -1.50 1.27
C SER A 174 -19.63 -2.36 0.14
N SER A 175 -20.45 -2.60 -0.87
CA SER A 175 -19.96 -3.17 -2.13
C SER A 175 -18.98 -2.21 -2.80
N GLY A 176 -18.08 -2.73 -3.65
CA GLY A 176 -17.16 -1.87 -4.41
C GLY A 176 -17.88 -0.84 -5.28
N ALA A 177 -19.13 -1.13 -5.71
CA ALA A 177 -19.98 -0.21 -6.43
C ALA A 177 -20.44 0.96 -5.55
N GLU A 178 -20.88 0.71 -4.32
CA GLU A 178 -21.27 1.76 -3.36
C GLU A 178 -20.07 2.64 -2.96
N VAL A 179 -18.89 2.04 -2.74
CA VAL A 179 -17.68 2.82 -2.46
C VAL A 179 -17.33 3.70 -3.65
N ARG A 180 -17.45 3.17 -4.87
CA ARG A 180 -17.22 3.95 -6.10
C ARG A 180 -18.22 5.10 -6.22
N GLU A 181 -19.50 4.85 -5.99
CA GLU A 181 -20.54 5.88 -6.02
C GLU A 181 -20.31 6.95 -4.97
N LEU A 182 -19.91 6.56 -3.76
CA LEU A 182 -19.54 7.49 -2.70
C LEU A 182 -18.37 8.38 -3.12
N ILE A 183 -17.27 7.80 -3.62
CA ILE A 183 -16.11 8.56 -4.09
C ILE A 183 -16.50 9.50 -5.23
N MET A 184 -17.24 9.01 -6.22
CA MET A 184 -17.76 9.83 -7.32
C MET A 184 -18.68 10.95 -6.83
N SER A 185 -19.45 10.74 -5.76
CA SER A 185 -20.34 11.78 -5.22
C SER A 185 -19.58 12.95 -4.57
N MET A 186 -18.30 12.78 -4.26
CA MET A 186 -17.47 13.79 -3.58
C MET A 186 -16.54 14.53 -4.54
N MET A 187 -16.35 14.00 -5.74
CA MET A 187 -15.57 14.64 -6.79
C MET A 187 -16.41 15.62 -7.57
N ASP A 188 -15.83 16.77 -7.90
CA ASP A 188 -16.44 17.71 -8.84
C ASP A 188 -16.42 17.16 -10.29
N GLU A 189 -17.05 17.89 -11.22
CA GLU A 189 -17.13 17.45 -12.61
C GLU A 189 -15.77 17.47 -13.33
N ALA A 190 -14.89 18.41 -12.98
CA ALA A 190 -13.56 18.52 -13.58
C ALA A 190 -12.66 17.38 -13.09
N GLU A 191 -12.65 17.11 -11.79
CA GLU A 191 -11.95 15.98 -11.16
C GLU A 191 -12.42 14.64 -11.75
N LYS A 192 -13.74 14.47 -11.98
CA LYS A 192 -14.29 13.29 -12.64
C LYS A 192 -13.77 13.13 -14.06
N GLN A 193 -13.80 14.21 -14.85
CA GLN A 193 -13.34 14.18 -16.23
C GLN A 193 -11.86 13.79 -16.30
N ILE A 194 -11.01 14.43 -15.49
CA ILE A 194 -9.59 14.08 -15.37
C ILE A 194 -9.41 12.62 -14.98
N CYS A 195 -10.16 12.15 -13.98
CA CYS A 195 -10.10 10.76 -13.53
C CYS A 195 -10.49 9.77 -14.62
N TYR A 196 -11.49 10.07 -15.45
CA TYR A 196 -11.85 9.21 -16.57
C TYR A 196 -10.79 9.20 -17.67
N GLU A 197 -10.22 10.36 -18.01
CA GLU A 197 -9.17 10.49 -19.03
C GLU A 197 -7.90 9.74 -18.61
N GLU A 198 -7.40 10.00 -17.41
CA GLU A 198 -6.21 9.35 -16.86
C GLU A 198 -6.42 7.84 -16.69
N ASN A 199 -7.58 7.39 -16.19
CA ASN A 199 -7.87 5.95 -16.09
C ASN A 199 -7.96 5.28 -17.46
N PHE A 200 -8.49 5.97 -18.47
CA PHE A 200 -8.50 5.45 -19.83
C PHE A 200 -7.08 5.31 -20.38
N ASP A 201 -6.23 6.33 -20.23
CA ASP A 201 -4.83 6.29 -20.66
C ASP A 201 -4.03 5.20 -19.93
N ILE A 202 -4.24 5.02 -18.61
CA ILE A 202 -3.64 3.91 -17.84
C ILE A 202 -4.05 2.56 -18.42
N VAL A 203 -5.34 2.34 -18.68
CA VAL A 203 -5.83 1.07 -19.25
C VAL A 203 -5.30 0.86 -20.67
N PHE A 204 -5.20 1.92 -21.47
CA PHE A 204 -4.64 1.88 -22.81
C PHE A 204 -3.15 1.50 -22.77
N LYS A 205 -2.36 2.15 -21.91
CA LYS A 205 -0.93 1.85 -21.72
C LYS A 205 -0.72 0.45 -21.16
N LEU A 206 -1.56 0.01 -20.22
CA LEU A 206 -1.51 -1.32 -19.63
C LEU A 206 -1.69 -2.40 -20.71
N SER A 207 -2.70 -2.23 -21.57
CA SER A 207 -3.05 -3.20 -22.62
C SER A 207 -2.04 -3.21 -23.78
N ASN A 208 -1.56 -2.05 -24.23
CA ASN A 208 -0.73 -1.98 -25.44
C ASN A 208 0.78 -2.03 -25.18
N TYR A 209 1.23 -1.67 -23.97
CA TYR A 209 2.66 -1.65 -23.64
C TYR A 209 3.00 -2.57 -22.48
N VAL A 210 2.38 -2.38 -21.31
CA VAL A 210 2.83 -3.07 -20.08
C VAL A 210 2.63 -4.58 -20.16
N LEU A 211 1.48 -5.07 -20.63
CA LEU A 211 1.20 -6.51 -20.73
C LEU A 211 2.03 -7.22 -21.82
N PRO A 212 2.15 -6.68 -23.04
CA PRO A 212 3.06 -7.26 -24.04
C PRO A 212 4.52 -7.30 -23.56
N ILE A 213 5.00 -6.23 -22.95
CA ILE A 213 6.38 -6.17 -22.41
C ILE A 213 6.55 -7.16 -21.27
N SER A 214 5.56 -7.30 -20.37
CA SER A 214 5.66 -8.24 -19.24
C SER A 214 5.68 -9.70 -19.70
N LEU A 215 4.89 -10.07 -20.72
CA LEU A 215 4.98 -11.39 -21.34
C LEU A 215 6.38 -11.66 -21.90
N MET A 216 6.97 -10.68 -22.61
CA MET A 216 8.33 -10.83 -23.14
C MET A 216 9.39 -10.90 -22.04
N ALA A 217 9.23 -10.13 -20.96
CA ALA A 217 10.12 -10.17 -19.81
C ALA A 217 10.06 -11.52 -19.08
N ILE A 218 8.86 -12.05 -18.82
CA ILE A 218 8.68 -13.38 -18.21
C ILE A 218 9.32 -14.45 -19.08
N PHE A 219 9.11 -14.39 -20.40
CA PHE A 219 9.71 -15.32 -21.35
C PHE A 219 11.26 -15.30 -21.29
N LEU A 220 11.85 -14.10 -21.28
CA LEU A 220 13.31 -13.92 -21.19
C LEU A 220 13.88 -14.47 -19.86
N VAL A 221 13.19 -14.22 -18.75
CA VAL A 221 13.55 -14.78 -17.44
C VAL A 221 13.48 -16.32 -17.48
N GLY A 222 12.44 -16.91 -18.08
CA GLY A 222 12.34 -18.36 -18.18
C GLY A 222 13.49 -19.01 -18.95
N ILE A 223 13.92 -18.40 -20.06
CA ILE A 223 15.09 -18.88 -20.82
C ILE A 223 16.37 -18.73 -19.99
N THR A 224 16.55 -17.58 -19.34
CA THR A 224 17.78 -17.24 -18.62
C THR A 224 18.01 -18.15 -17.41
N PHE A 225 16.94 -18.47 -16.68
CA PHE A 225 17.02 -19.27 -15.46
C PHE A 225 16.59 -20.74 -15.65
N GLN A 226 16.24 -21.14 -16.88
CA GLN A 226 15.75 -22.49 -17.22
C GLN A 226 14.60 -22.95 -16.30
N THR A 227 13.72 -22.01 -15.93
CA THR A 227 12.60 -22.26 -15.02
C THR A 227 11.31 -22.57 -15.76
N ASP A 228 10.45 -23.40 -15.17
CA ASP A 228 9.11 -23.63 -15.69
C ASP A 228 8.24 -22.38 -15.44
N ILE A 229 8.11 -21.56 -16.49
CA ILE A 229 7.33 -20.32 -16.51
C ILE A 229 5.97 -20.47 -17.18
N LEU A 230 5.57 -21.69 -17.58
CA LEU A 230 4.36 -21.92 -18.37
C LEU A 230 3.12 -21.40 -17.63
N LEU A 231 3.03 -21.69 -16.33
CA LEU A 231 1.93 -21.20 -15.50
C LEU A 231 1.87 -19.67 -15.46
N ALA A 232 3.02 -18.99 -15.30
CA ALA A 232 3.09 -17.53 -15.27
C ALA A 232 2.64 -16.92 -16.61
N LEU A 233 3.10 -17.49 -17.72
CA LEU A 233 2.68 -17.07 -19.07
C LEU A 233 1.17 -17.24 -19.28
N VAL A 234 0.59 -18.36 -18.86
CA VAL A 234 -0.85 -18.62 -18.97
C VAL A 234 -1.64 -17.60 -18.14
N VAL A 235 -1.25 -17.36 -16.89
CA VAL A 235 -1.95 -16.41 -16.01
C VAL A 235 -1.93 -14.99 -16.59
N VAL A 236 -0.76 -14.50 -17.02
CA VAL A 236 -0.65 -13.15 -17.61
C VAL A 236 -1.41 -13.05 -18.93
N SER A 237 -1.38 -14.11 -19.75
CA SER A 237 -2.15 -14.15 -21.00
C SER A 237 -3.67 -14.12 -20.76
N LEU A 238 -4.18 -14.83 -19.76
CA LEU A 238 -5.59 -14.80 -19.39
C LEU A 238 -6.02 -13.41 -18.91
N ILE A 239 -5.19 -12.74 -18.09
CA ILE A 239 -5.43 -11.35 -17.67
C ILE A 239 -5.48 -10.41 -18.88
N TYR A 240 -4.55 -10.59 -19.82
CA TYR A 240 -4.50 -9.78 -21.03
C TYR A 240 -5.76 -9.93 -21.90
N VAL A 241 -6.18 -11.18 -22.15
CA VAL A 241 -7.42 -11.47 -22.88
C VAL A 241 -8.63 -10.89 -22.15
N TYR A 242 -8.70 -11.01 -20.82
CA TYR A 242 -9.79 -10.43 -20.03
C TYR A 242 -9.90 -8.91 -20.21
N ILE A 243 -8.78 -8.20 -20.25
CA ILE A 243 -8.75 -6.74 -20.45
C ILE A 243 -9.25 -6.39 -21.85
N LEU A 244 -8.75 -7.07 -22.89
CA LEU A 244 -9.19 -6.86 -24.28
C LEU A 244 -10.70 -7.10 -24.45
N VAL A 245 -11.22 -8.20 -23.90
CA VAL A 245 -12.66 -8.52 -23.93
C VAL A 245 -13.47 -7.47 -23.13
N SER A 246 -12.93 -6.97 -22.02
CA SER A 246 -13.59 -5.93 -21.23
C SER A 246 -13.64 -4.59 -21.98
N GLN A 247 -12.61 -4.24 -22.75
CA GLN A 247 -12.62 -3.08 -23.64
C GLN A 247 -13.67 -3.23 -24.75
N TYR A 248 -13.85 -4.44 -25.31
CA TYR A 248 -14.91 -4.69 -26.29
C TYR A 248 -16.32 -4.40 -25.76
N LYS A 249 -16.58 -4.59 -24.44
CA LYS A 249 -17.88 -4.21 -23.84
C LYS A 249 -18.15 -2.71 -23.92
N ILE A 250 -17.13 -1.86 -24.01
CA ILE A 250 -17.27 -0.41 -24.21
C ILE A 250 -17.74 -0.15 -25.64
N THR A 251 -17.04 -0.71 -26.63
CA THR A 251 -17.42 -0.66 -28.05
C THR A 251 -18.85 -1.13 -28.27
N LYS A 252 -19.22 -2.27 -27.70
CA LYS A 252 -20.58 -2.81 -27.80
C LYS A 252 -21.66 -1.90 -27.20
N ARG A 253 -21.36 -1.17 -26.11
CA ARG A 253 -22.32 -0.23 -25.51
C ARG A 253 -22.46 1.06 -26.29
N TYR A 254 -21.40 1.48 -26.98
CA TYR A 254 -21.41 2.70 -27.78
C TYR A 254 -22.12 2.49 -29.13
N TYR A 255 -21.90 1.35 -29.79
CA TYR A 255 -22.52 1.00 -31.08
C TYR A 255 -23.78 0.14 -30.94
N LYS A 256 -24.38 0.11 -29.76
CA LYS A 256 -25.70 -0.49 -29.58
C LYS A 256 -26.74 0.50 -30.11
N GLU A 257 -27.20 0.25 -31.33
CA GLU A 257 -28.60 0.51 -31.68
C GLU A 257 -29.52 -0.35 -30.80
#